data_AF-A0A353VVY5-F1
#
_entry.id   AF-A0A353VVY5-F1
#
_cell.length_a   1.000
_cell.length_b   1.000
_cell.length_c   1.000
_cell.angle_alpha   90.00
_cell.angle_beta   90.00
_cell.angle_gamma   90.00
#
_symmetry.space_group_name_H-M   'P 1'
#
loop_
_entity.id
_entity.type
_entity.pdbx_description
1 polymer ?
#
loop_
_entity_poly.entity_id
_entity_poly.type
_entity_poly.pdbx_seq_one_letter_code
_entity_poly.pdbx_strand_id
1 'polypeptide(L)' 'EKINTESFVDFIDLFTVEEGRAGAIVSLLAILQLMKDSLIQLVQNEPNGKIYVKAAS' A
#
# COMPACT_ATOMS: atom_id res chain seq x y z
N GLU A 1 -2.90 -2.12 -14.12
CA GLU A 1 -2.21 -1.59 -12.91
C GLU A 1 -3.12 -1.77 -11.70
N LYS A 2 -2.59 -2.05 -10.49
CA LYS A 2 -3.44 -2.23 -9.29
C LYS A 2 -3.79 -0.92 -8.60
N ILE A 3 -2.85 0.01 -8.45
CA ILE A 3 -3.07 1.32 -7.81
C ILE A 3 -3.45 2.34 -8.88
N ASN A 4 -4.53 3.09 -8.66
CA ASN A 4 -5.00 4.14 -9.56
C ASN A 4 -5.49 5.37 -8.76
N THR A 5 -5.85 6.44 -9.47
CA THR A 5 -6.35 7.70 -8.89
C THR A 5 -7.86 7.68 -8.62
N GLU A 6 -8.56 6.59 -8.91
CA GLU A 6 -10.02 6.49 -8.78
C GLU A 6 -10.42 5.79 -7.48
N SER A 7 -9.73 4.70 -7.13
CA SER A 7 -10.09 3.78 -6.05
C SER A 7 -8.96 3.55 -5.05
N PHE A 8 -9.35 3.24 -3.82
CA PHE A 8 -8.44 2.72 -2.80
C PHE A 8 -8.32 1.21 -2.93
N VAL A 9 -7.11 0.70 -2.69
CA VAL A 9 -6.78 -0.73 -2.69
C VAL A 9 -6.27 -1.12 -1.31
N ASP A 10 -6.64 -2.30 -0.82
CA ASP A 10 -6.12 -2.83 0.45
C ASP A 10 -4.63 -3.20 0.26
N PHE A 11 -3.78 -2.83 1.23
CA PHE A 11 -2.35 -3.16 1.23
C PHE A 11 -2.09 -4.65 1.02
N ILE A 12 -2.94 -5.51 1.58
CA ILE A 12 -2.78 -6.98 1.50
C ILE A 12 -2.90 -7.46 0.04
N ASP A 13 -3.62 -6.73 -0.82
CA ASP A 13 -3.78 -7.09 -2.23
C ASP A 13 -2.56 -6.72 -3.09
N LEU A 14 -1.55 -6.05 -2.50
CA LEU A 14 -0.34 -5.58 -3.19
C LEU A 14 0.80 -6.62 -3.20
N PHE A 15 0.65 -7.72 -2.48
CA PHE A 15 1.59 -8.85 -2.47
C PHE A 15 0.82 -10.17 -2.47
N THR A 16 1.50 -11.29 -2.71
CA THR A 16 0.90 -12.62 -2.68
C THR A 16 1.37 -13.41 -1.46
N VAL A 17 0.61 -14.43 -1.09
CA VAL A 17 0.92 -15.27 0.08
C VAL A 17 2.24 -16.02 -0.12
N GLU A 18 2.57 -16.38 -1.36
CA GLU A 18 3.79 -17.08 -1.75
C GLU A 18 5.06 -16.26 -1.50
N GLU A 19 4.97 -14.93 -1.56
CA GLU A 19 6.08 -14.02 -1.22
C GLU A 19 6.36 -13.99 0.29
N GLY A 20 5.39 -14.44 1.09
CA GLY A 20 5.49 -14.58 2.54
C GLY A 20 5.85 -13.28 3.27
N ARG A 21 6.56 -13.42 4.38
CA ARG A 21 6.98 -12.28 5.21
C ARG A 21 7.89 -11.30 4.44
N ALA A 22 8.72 -11.82 3.53
CA ALA A 22 9.62 -10.99 2.74
C ALA A 22 8.83 -10.07 1.79
N GLY A 23 7.84 -10.61 1.08
CA GLY A 23 6.93 -9.82 0.23
C GLY A 23 6.23 -8.71 0.99
N ALA A 24 5.64 -9.04 2.15
CA ALA A 24 4.97 -8.05 3.00
C ALA A 24 5.91 -6.91 3.42
N ILE A 25 7.15 -7.21 3.83
CA ILE A 25 8.14 -6.19 4.23
C ILE A 25 8.53 -5.32 3.03
N VAL A 26 8.82 -5.93 1.88
CA VAL A 26 9.24 -5.18 0.67
C VAL A 26 8.11 -4.29 0.17
N SER A 27 6.88 -4.79 0.11
CA SER A 27 5.72 -4.00 -0.30
C SER A 27 5.45 -2.85 0.66
N LEU A 28 5.61 -3.06 1.97
CA LEU A 28 5.50 -1.98 2.95
C LEU A 28 6.58 -0.91 2.74
N LEU A 29 7.84 -1.32 2.55
CA LEU A 29 8.94 -0.38 2.28
C LEU A 29 8.71 0.41 0.98
N ALA A 30 8.21 -0.23 -0.08
CA ALA A 30 7.89 0.42 -1.33
C ALA A 30 6.80 1.49 -1.16
N ILE A 31 5.74 1.18 -0.42
CA ILE A 31 4.65 2.13 -0.13
C ILE A 31 5.15 3.30 0.72
N LEU A 32 5.97 3.04 1.74
CA LEU A 32 6.55 4.10 2.55
C LEU A 32 7.46 5.03 1.71
N GLN A 33 8.20 4.47 0.75
CA GLN A 33 8.99 5.26 -0.18
C GLN A 33 8.11 6.10 -1.13
N LEU A 34 7.07 5.51 -1.72
CA LEU A 34 6.13 6.24 -2.60
C LEU A 34 5.39 7.35 -1.84
N MET A 35 5.03 7.10 -0.59
CA MET A 35 4.40 8.09 0.29
C MET A 35 5.37 9.24 0.58
N LYS A 36 6.64 8.94 0.86
CA LYS A 36 7.69 9.95 1.06
C LYS A 36 7.84 10.86 -0.16
N ASP A 37 7.70 10.29 -1.36
CA ASP A 37 7.77 11.02 -2.63
C ASP A 37 6.42 11.65 -3.03
N SER A 38 5.41 11.60 -2.16
CA SER A 38 4.05 12.13 -2.38
C SER A 38 3.33 11.56 -3.62
N LEU A 39 3.69 10.35 -4.04
CA LEU A 39 3.10 9.68 -5.21
C LEU A 39 1.81 8.91 -4.90
N ILE A 40 1.55 8.67 -3.61
CA ILE A 40 0.38 7.93 -3.13
C ILE A 40 -0.23 8.60 -1.89
N GLN A 41 -1.50 8.29 -1.66
CA GLN A 41 -2.22 8.57 -0.42
C GLN A 41 -2.41 7.25 0.34
N LEU A 42 -2.20 7.30 1.66
CA LEU A 42 -2.37 6.16 2.56
C LEU A 42 -3.36 6.52 3.68
N VAL A 43 -4.32 5.63 3.93
CA VAL A 43 -5.34 5.79 4.98
C VAL A 43 -5.32 4.59 5.91
N GLN A 44 -5.22 4.86 7.22
CA GLN A 44 -5.36 3.87 8.30
C GLN A 44 -6.13 4.53 9.45
N ASN A 45 -7.35 4.05 9.69
CA ASN A 45 -8.27 4.71 10.64
C ASN A 45 -8.02 4.32 12.11
N GLU A 46 -7.42 3.15 12.33
CA GLU A 46 -7.18 2.60 13.68
C GLU A 46 -5.77 1.99 13.75
N PRO A 47 -5.10 2.02 14.92
CA PRO A 47 -3.80 1.39 15.09
C PRO A 47 -3.85 -0.10 14.73
N ASN A 48 -2.92 -0.55 13.87
CA ASN A 48 -2.88 -1.91 13.33
C ASN A 48 -4.13 -2.33 12.53
N GLY A 49 -5.01 -1.38 12.20
CA GLY A 49 -6.13 -1.57 11.29
C GLY A 49 -5.67 -1.68 9.83
N LYS A 50 -6.62 -1.94 8.95
CA LYS A 50 -6.39 -2.04 7.49
C LYS A 50 -5.73 -0.78 6.94
N ILE A 51 -4.82 -0.98 5.99
CA ILE A 51 -4.12 0.07 5.27
C ILE A 51 -4.69 0.13 3.86
N TYR A 52 -5.21 1.28 3.48
CA TYR A 52 -5.71 1.54 2.12
C TYR A 52 -4.77 2.49 1.38
N VAL A 53 -4.52 2.20 0.11
CA VAL A 53 -3.59 2.94 -0.75
C VAL A 53 -4.27 3.40 -2.03
N LYS A 54 -3.98 4.63 -2.46
CA LYS A 54 -4.48 5.25 -3.69
C LYS A 54 -3.38 6.09 -4.35
N ALA A 55 -3.36 6.20 -5.67
CA ALA A 55 -2.41 7.08 -6.35
C ALA A 55 -2.73 8.56 -6.06
N ALA A 56 -1.69 9.38 -5.89
CA ALA A 56 -1.84 10.83 -5.85
C ALA A 56 -2.27 11.34 -7.24
N SER A 57 -3.09 12.41 -7.25
CA SER A 57 -3.58 13.08 -8.47
C SER A 57 -2.64 14.19 -8.91
#